data_AF-A0A8H5EN43-F1
#
_entry.id   AF-A0A8H5EN43-F1
#
_cell.length_a   1.000
_cell.length_b   1.000
_cell.length_c   1.000
_cell.angle_alpha   90.00
_cell.angle_beta   90.00
_cell.angle_gamma   90.00
#
_symmetry.space_group_name_H-M   'P 1'
#
loop_
_entity.id
_entity.type
_entity.pdbx_description
1 polymer ?
#
loop_
_entity_poly.entity_id
_entity_poly.type
_entity_poly.pdbx_seq_one_letter_code
_entity_poly.pdbx_strand_id
1 'polypeptide(L)'
;MSEIVLRDAYYSELPEIANVMSKAFWGDNLFGDLIHPHRNEYPDDVDLYWLRRARVNFWDYRWKWLVAVAKDKNGNEVIAGIAQWARLGEGGKKFDLWFFDPRNLVKPLSSVAMKIHAWARPSRAVDPKEEDIIERAYPHFDSIWS
;
A
#
# COMPACT_ATOMS: atom_id res chain seq x y z
N MET A 1 -10.29 16.44 22.26
CA MET A 1 -9.70 15.64 21.18
C MET A 1 -10.62 14.46 20.95
N SER A 2 -10.99 14.17 19.70
CA SER A 2 -11.63 12.90 19.38
C SER A 2 -10.71 11.77 19.80
N GLU A 3 -11.27 10.73 20.41
CA GLU A 3 -10.53 9.52 20.76
C GLU A 3 -9.97 8.89 19.47
N ILE A 4 -8.66 8.60 19.46
CA ILE A 4 -8.00 7.91 18.35
C ILE A 4 -7.70 6.49 18.82
N VAL A 5 -8.19 5.51 18.07
CA VAL A 5 -7.97 4.08 18.34
C VAL A 5 -7.03 3.52 17.27
N LEU A 6 -5.95 2.86 17.72
CA LEU A 6 -5.04 2.13 16.84
C LEU A 6 -5.45 0.66 16.78
N ARG A 7 -5.56 0.12 15.57
CA ARG A 7 -5.86 -1.31 15.35
C ARG A 7 -5.31 -1.83 14.04
N ASP A 8 -5.43 -3.15 13.85
CA ASP A 8 -5.17 -3.79 12.57
C ASP A 8 -6.15 -3.30 11.50
N ALA A 9 -5.64 -3.15 10.28
CA ALA A 9 -6.45 -2.85 9.11
C ALA A 9 -7.22 -4.08 8.61
N TYR A 10 -8.43 -3.87 8.13
CA TYR A 10 -9.20 -4.88 7.40
C TYR A 10 -9.00 -4.74 5.89
N TYR A 11 -9.15 -5.85 5.16
CA TYR A 11 -9.02 -5.85 3.69
C TYR A 11 -10.04 -4.92 3.01
N SER A 12 -11.24 -4.78 3.57
CA SER A 12 -12.29 -3.88 3.06
C SER A 12 -11.92 -2.41 3.17
N GLU A 13 -10.95 -2.06 4.01
CA GLU A 13 -10.52 -0.68 4.27
C GLU A 13 -9.42 -0.21 3.32
N LEU A 14 -8.85 -1.11 2.51
CA LEU A 14 -7.76 -0.77 1.60
C LEU A 14 -8.07 0.39 0.64
N PRO A 15 -9.30 0.58 0.11
CA PRO A 15 -9.64 1.78 -0.67
C PRO A 15 -9.50 3.08 0.13
N GLU A 16 -9.99 3.11 1.37
CA GLU A 16 -9.88 4.30 2.23
C GLU A 16 -8.44 4.55 2.64
N ILE A 17 -7.69 3.48 2.96
CA ILE A 17 -6.25 3.56 3.24
C ILE A 17 -5.50 4.15 2.05
N ALA A 18 -5.78 3.69 0.83
CA ALA A 18 -5.18 4.22 -0.38
C ALA A 18 -5.50 5.71 -0.57
N ASN A 19 -6.75 6.11 -0.29
CA ASN A 19 -7.15 7.51 -0.34
C ASN A 19 -6.39 8.39 0.68
N VAL A 20 -6.23 7.91 1.92
CA VAL A 20 -5.45 8.58 2.96
C VAL A 20 -4.00 8.72 2.54
N MET A 21 -3.39 7.68 1.97
CA MET A 21 -2.01 7.73 1.48
C MET A 21 -1.84 8.72 0.33
N SER A 22 -2.75 8.73 -0.65
CA SER A 22 -2.72 9.71 -1.75
C SER A 22 -2.73 11.14 -1.24
N LYS A 23 -3.55 11.43 -0.21
CA LYS A 23 -3.61 12.76 0.40
C LYS A 23 -2.35 13.08 1.20
N ALA A 24 -1.85 12.12 1.99
CA ALA A 24 -0.67 12.31 2.83
C ALA A 24 0.60 12.58 2.01
N PHE A 25 0.75 11.90 0.88
CA PHE A 25 1.92 12.01 0.00
C PHE A 25 1.69 12.89 -1.23
N TRP A 26 0.62 13.69 -1.25
CA TRP A 26 0.28 14.52 -2.41
C TRP A 26 1.39 15.51 -2.80
N GLY A 27 2.04 16.10 -1.81
CA GLY A 27 3.14 17.05 -1.99
C GLY A 27 4.53 16.46 -1.80
N ASP A 28 4.66 15.13 -1.75
CA ASP A 28 5.94 14.46 -1.55
C ASP A 28 6.76 14.43 -2.85
N ASN A 29 8.08 14.58 -2.75
CA ASN A 29 8.95 14.61 -3.94
C ASN A 29 8.98 13.25 -4.67
N LEU A 30 8.99 12.13 -3.94
CA LEU A 30 9.05 10.79 -4.54
C LEU A 30 7.67 10.39 -5.03
N PHE A 31 6.67 10.41 -4.15
CA PHE A 31 5.35 9.91 -4.48
C PHE A 31 4.52 10.92 -5.27
N GLY A 32 4.55 12.19 -4.90
CA GLY A 32 3.82 13.26 -5.58
C GLY A 32 4.47 13.61 -6.91
N ASP A 33 5.70 14.11 -6.89
CA ASP A 33 6.34 14.66 -8.10
C ASP A 33 6.86 13.62 -9.06
N LEU A 34 7.58 12.61 -8.57
CA LEU A 34 8.26 11.64 -9.43
C LEU A 34 7.33 10.51 -9.89
N ILE A 35 6.62 9.87 -8.96
CA ILE A 35 5.72 8.75 -9.28
C ILE A 35 4.41 9.27 -9.89
N HIS A 36 3.84 10.38 -9.40
CA HIS A 36 2.55 10.92 -9.86
C HIS A 36 2.62 12.35 -10.47
N PRO A 37 3.42 12.57 -11.52
CA PRO A 37 3.61 13.92 -12.09
C PRO A 37 2.30 14.54 -12.59
N HIS A 38 1.32 13.72 -13.03
CA HIS A 38 0.03 14.18 -13.55
C HIS A 38 -1.09 14.19 -12.49
N ARG A 39 -0.77 14.12 -11.20
CA ARG A 39 -1.75 14.10 -10.10
C ARG A 39 -2.73 15.28 -10.12
N ASN A 40 -2.29 16.46 -10.53
CA ASN A 40 -3.17 17.63 -10.63
C ASN A 40 -4.16 17.54 -11.80
N GLU A 41 -3.82 16.80 -12.86
CA GLU A 41 -4.68 16.57 -14.03
C GLU A 41 -5.65 15.40 -13.78
N TYR A 42 -5.21 14.39 -13.02
CA TYR A 42 -5.96 13.17 -12.73
C TYR A 42 -5.98 12.82 -11.23
N PRO A 43 -6.59 13.67 -10.38
CA PRO A 43 -6.53 13.49 -8.93
C PRO A 43 -7.19 12.20 -8.42
N ASP A 44 -8.23 11.75 -9.11
CA ASP A 44 -8.99 10.53 -8.76
C ASP A 44 -8.26 9.23 -9.13
N ASP A 45 -7.11 9.31 -9.80
CA ASP A 45 -6.33 8.14 -10.23
C ASP A 45 -5.13 7.85 -9.31
N VAL A 46 -4.78 8.78 -8.39
CA VAL A 46 -3.59 8.67 -7.52
C VAL A 46 -3.73 7.52 -6.52
N ASP A 47 -4.93 7.27 -6.01
CA ASP A 47 -5.18 6.17 -5.06
C ASP A 47 -5.00 4.78 -5.69
N LEU A 48 -5.11 4.65 -7.01
CA LEU A 48 -4.96 3.38 -7.70
C LEU A 48 -3.55 2.80 -7.53
N TYR A 49 -2.52 3.65 -7.47
CA TYR A 49 -1.14 3.24 -7.21
C TYR A 49 -1.02 2.54 -5.84
N TRP A 50 -1.57 3.18 -4.81
CA TRP A 50 -1.54 2.68 -3.43
C TRP A 50 -2.43 1.47 -3.25
N LEU A 51 -3.65 1.50 -3.80
CA LEU A 51 -4.65 0.45 -3.67
C LEU A 51 -4.16 -0.88 -4.25
N ARG A 52 -3.53 -0.85 -5.44
CA ARG A 52 -3.02 -2.07 -6.09
C ARG A 52 -1.91 -2.70 -5.26
N ARG A 53 -0.95 -1.91 -4.79
CA ARG A 53 0.13 -2.38 -3.90
C ARG A 53 -0.43 -2.92 -2.59
N ALA A 54 -1.38 -2.21 -1.99
CA ALA A 54 -2.00 -2.63 -0.74
C ALA A 54 -2.73 -3.96 -0.89
N ARG A 55 -3.50 -4.16 -1.97
CA ARG A 55 -4.19 -5.44 -2.22
C ARG A 55 -3.25 -6.62 -2.41
N VAL A 56 -2.04 -6.40 -2.90
CA VAL A 56 -1.02 -7.46 -3.01
C VAL A 56 -0.34 -7.69 -1.66
N ASN A 57 0.16 -6.62 -1.05
CA ASN A 57 0.99 -6.67 0.16
C ASN A 57 0.18 -7.00 1.43
N PHE A 58 -1.15 -6.83 1.43
CA PHE A 58 -2.01 -7.30 2.53
C PHE A 58 -1.94 -8.81 2.71
N TRP A 59 -1.66 -9.56 1.64
CA TRP A 59 -1.50 -11.01 1.68
C TRP A 59 -0.06 -11.46 1.89
N ASP A 60 0.86 -10.52 2.11
CA ASP A 60 2.22 -10.83 2.53
C ASP A 60 2.28 -10.93 4.06
N TYR A 61 2.52 -12.14 4.57
CA TYR A 61 2.56 -12.41 6.01
C TYR A 61 3.71 -11.71 6.74
N ARG A 62 4.68 -11.15 6.02
CA ARG A 62 5.74 -10.32 6.58
C ARG A 62 5.30 -8.88 6.82
N TRP A 63 4.14 -8.49 6.30
CA TRP A 63 3.61 -7.14 6.43
C TRP A 63 2.61 -7.01 7.58
N LYS A 64 2.64 -5.86 8.25
CA LYS A 64 1.67 -5.47 9.27
C LYS A 64 1.04 -4.13 8.88
N TRP A 65 -0.28 -4.11 8.86
CA TRP A 65 -1.10 -2.98 8.47
C TRP A 65 -1.86 -2.46 9.68
N LEU A 66 -1.57 -1.23 10.09
CA LEU A 66 -2.17 -0.59 11.27
C LEU A 66 -2.86 0.70 10.87
N VAL A 67 -4.11 0.88 11.28
CA VAL A 67 -4.86 2.12 11.04
C VAL A 67 -5.11 2.86 12.35
N ALA A 68 -5.07 4.19 12.26
CA ALA A 68 -5.56 5.09 13.28
C ALA A 68 -6.99 5.51 12.91
N VAL A 69 -7.95 5.15 13.76
CA VAL A 69 -9.37 5.44 13.56
C VAL A 69 -9.78 6.56 14.49
N ALA A 70 -10.40 7.59 13.94
CA ALA A 70 -10.98 8.71 14.69
C ALA A 70 -12.50 8.74 14.48
N LYS A 71 -13.21 9.45 15.35
CA LYS A 71 -14.62 9.77 15.13
C LYS A 71 -14.75 11.11 14.40
N ASP A 72 -15.55 11.14 13.35
CA ASP A 72 -15.94 12.37 12.66
C ASP A 72 -16.91 13.22 13.52
N LYS A 73 -17.34 14.37 12.98
CA LYS A 73 -18.28 15.28 13.67
C LYS A 73 -19.66 14.65 13.92
N ASN A 74 -20.01 13.60 13.17
CA ASN A 74 -21.27 12.88 13.26
C ASN A 74 -21.15 11.61 14.12
N GLY A 75 -19.96 11.31 14.64
CA GLY A 75 -19.67 10.13 15.45
C GLY A 75 -19.30 8.87 14.65
N ASN A 76 -19.18 8.94 13.32
CA ASN A 76 -18.78 7.81 12.50
C ASN A 76 -17.27 7.57 12.60
N GLU A 77 -16.88 6.29 12.56
CA GLU A 77 -15.47 5.91 12.49
C GLU A 77 -14.89 6.20 11.11
N VAL A 78 -13.79 6.95 11.08
CA VAL A 78 -13.04 7.28 9.86
C VAL A 78 -11.57 6.96 10.06
N ILE A 79 -10.91 6.47 9.02
CA ILE A 79 -9.47 6.23 9.05
C ILE A 79 -8.76 7.59 8.91
N ALA A 80 -8.07 7.99 9.97
CA ALA A 80 -7.31 9.23 10.02
C ALA A 80 -5.84 9.04 9.66
N GLY A 81 -5.33 7.80 9.68
CA GLY A 81 -3.95 7.48 9.37
C GLY A 81 -3.70 5.99 9.18
N ILE A 82 -2.58 5.67 8.57
CA ILE A 82 -2.12 4.31 8.26
C ILE A 82 -0.63 4.20 8.55
N ALA A 83 -0.20 3.06 9.08
CA ALA A 83 1.19 2.64 9.14
C ALA A 83 1.33 1.24 8.50
N GLN A 84 2.33 1.10 7.63
CA GLN A 84 2.72 -0.17 7.03
C GLN A 84 4.12 -0.54 7.51
N TRP A 85 4.26 -1.77 7.98
CA TRP A 85 5.54 -2.31 8.45
C TRP A 85 5.83 -3.61 7.71
N ALA A 86 7.01 -3.71 7.09
CA ALA A 86 7.48 -4.94 6.48
C ALA A 86 8.68 -5.49 7.27
N ARG A 87 8.67 -6.79 7.57
CA ARG A 87 9.84 -7.47 8.14
C ARG A 87 10.73 -8.01 7.02
N LEU A 88 11.95 -7.50 6.95
CA LEU A 88 12.96 -7.90 5.97
C LEU A 88 14.03 -8.80 6.62
N GLY A 89 14.86 -9.44 5.78
CA GLY A 89 15.97 -10.30 6.24
C GLY A 89 15.53 -11.62 6.90
N GLU A 90 16.44 -12.23 7.67
CA GLU A 90 16.21 -13.50 8.39
C GLU A 90 15.05 -13.42 9.37
N GLY A 91 14.83 -12.25 9.99
CA GLY A 91 13.70 -12.02 10.88
C GLY A 91 12.34 -12.12 10.18
N GLY A 92 12.27 -11.74 8.90
CA GLY A 92 11.08 -11.86 8.06
C GLY A 92 10.77 -13.30 7.65
N LYS A 93 11.81 -14.12 7.40
CA LYS A 93 11.64 -15.54 7.01
C LYS A 93 10.86 -16.37 8.03
N LYS A 94 10.88 -15.97 9.31
CA LYS A 94 10.09 -16.62 10.38
C LYS A 94 8.58 -16.49 10.19
N PHE A 95 8.14 -15.54 9.37
CA PHE A 95 6.73 -15.30 9.04
C PHE A 95 6.32 -15.96 7.73
N ASP A 96 7.27 -16.63 7.04
CA ASP A 96 6.93 -17.42 5.87
C ASP A 96 6.07 -18.60 6.28
N LEU A 97 5.04 -18.86 5.48
CA LEU A 97 4.23 -20.04 5.66
C LEU A 97 5.00 -21.28 5.21
N TRP A 98 4.52 -22.43 5.67
CA TRP A 98 5.01 -23.70 5.16
C TRP A 98 4.79 -23.80 3.64
N PHE A 99 5.70 -24.47 2.94
CA PHE A 99 5.77 -24.48 1.48
C PHE A 99 4.44 -24.86 0.79
N PHE A 100 3.75 -25.90 1.29
CA PHE A 100 2.47 -26.37 0.76
C PHE A 100 1.23 -25.73 1.39
N ASP A 101 1.40 -24.66 2.17
CA ASP A 101 0.25 -23.94 2.70
C ASP A 101 -0.54 -23.27 1.55
N PRO A 102 -1.84 -23.59 1.37
CA PRO A 102 -2.63 -23.04 0.28
C PRO A 102 -2.74 -21.51 0.31
N ARG A 103 -2.51 -20.89 1.47
CA ARG A 103 -2.50 -19.42 1.62
C ARG A 103 -1.36 -18.76 0.85
N ASN A 104 -0.28 -19.49 0.52
CA ASN A 104 0.80 -18.99 -0.35
C ASN A 104 0.31 -18.61 -1.75
N LEU A 105 -0.86 -19.09 -2.18
CA LEU A 105 -1.44 -18.76 -3.49
C LEU A 105 -2.15 -17.40 -3.50
N VAL A 106 -2.56 -16.87 -2.35
CA VAL A 106 -3.42 -15.67 -2.29
C VAL A 106 -2.67 -14.42 -2.78
N LYS A 107 -1.42 -14.22 -2.35
CA LYS A 107 -0.59 -13.08 -2.81
C LYS A 107 -0.29 -13.13 -4.32
N PRO A 108 0.20 -14.25 -4.90
CA PRO A 108 0.38 -14.37 -6.35
C PRO A 108 -0.91 -14.13 -7.14
N LEU A 109 -2.04 -14.70 -6.70
CA LEU A 109 -3.34 -14.49 -7.35
C LEU A 109 -3.78 -13.02 -7.26
N SER A 110 -3.59 -12.37 -6.11
CA SER A 110 -3.85 -10.94 -5.95
C SER A 110 -2.95 -10.10 -6.88
N SER A 111 -1.68 -10.46 -7.03
CA SER A 111 -0.76 -9.80 -7.97
C SER A 111 -1.24 -9.90 -9.41
N VAL A 112 -1.66 -11.08 -9.86
CA VAL A 112 -2.25 -11.27 -11.20
C VAL A 112 -3.53 -10.46 -11.35
N ALA A 113 -4.43 -10.50 -10.37
CA ALA A 113 -5.66 -9.71 -10.40
C ALA A 113 -5.38 -8.20 -10.48
N MET A 114 -4.37 -7.70 -9.75
CA MET A 114 -3.99 -6.29 -9.78
C MET A 114 -3.29 -5.88 -11.08
N LYS A 115 -2.57 -6.78 -11.74
CA LYS A 115 -2.06 -6.55 -13.11
C LYS A 115 -3.19 -6.44 -14.13
N ILE A 116 -4.18 -7.32 -14.07
CA ILE A 116 -5.39 -7.25 -14.92
C ILE A 116 -6.15 -5.94 -14.64
N HIS A 117 -6.31 -5.58 -13.37
CA HIS A 117 -6.95 -4.34 -12.97
C HIS A 117 -6.18 -3.10 -13.49
N ALA A 118 -4.84 -3.09 -13.41
CA ALA A 118 -4.02 -2.00 -13.93
C ALA A 118 -4.12 -1.86 -15.45
N TRP A 119 -4.21 -2.99 -16.17
CA TRP A 119 -4.45 -3.00 -17.60
C TRP A 119 -5.84 -2.45 -17.96
N ALA A 120 -6.89 -2.87 -17.25
CA ALA A 120 -8.27 -2.44 -17.51
C ALA A 120 -8.53 -0.97 -17.10
N ARG A 121 -7.91 -0.52 -16.01
CA ARG A 121 -8.03 0.85 -15.50
C ARG A 121 -6.64 1.36 -15.12
N PRO A 122 -5.85 1.89 -16.07
CA PRO A 122 -4.54 2.47 -15.78
C PRO A 122 -4.68 3.72 -14.89
N SER A 123 -3.65 4.03 -14.10
CA SER A 123 -3.60 5.32 -13.40
C SER A 123 -2.97 6.34 -14.34
N ARG A 124 -3.73 7.36 -14.74
CA ARG A 124 -3.19 8.43 -15.61
C ARG A 124 -2.33 9.43 -14.84
N ALA A 125 -2.43 9.43 -13.51
CA ALA A 125 -1.60 10.27 -12.65
C ALA A 125 -0.14 9.80 -12.62
N VAL A 126 0.10 8.50 -12.79
CA VAL A 126 1.40 7.85 -12.63
C VAL A 126 2.24 7.94 -13.92
N ASP A 127 3.55 8.18 -13.80
CA ASP A 127 4.50 7.90 -14.88
C ASP A 127 4.86 6.41 -14.88
N PRO A 128 4.54 5.64 -15.95
CA PRO A 128 4.85 4.22 -16.02
C PRO A 128 6.34 3.89 -15.86
N LYS A 129 7.26 4.82 -16.12
CA LYS A 129 8.71 4.61 -15.95
C LYS A 129 9.15 4.68 -14.49
N GLU A 130 8.43 5.45 -13.69
CA GLU A 130 8.76 5.69 -12.28
C GLU A 130 7.86 4.90 -11.34
N GLU A 131 6.85 4.19 -11.85
CA GLU A 131 5.94 3.38 -11.04
C GLU A 131 6.71 2.36 -10.17
N ASP A 132 7.77 1.74 -10.68
CA ASP A 132 8.57 0.71 -10.02
C ASP A 132 9.87 1.22 -9.37
N ILE A 133 10.01 2.55 -9.21
CA ILE A 133 11.27 3.15 -8.74
C ILE A 133 11.73 2.63 -7.37
N ILE A 134 10.78 2.30 -6.48
CA ILE A 134 11.06 1.78 -5.14
C ILE A 134 11.61 0.36 -5.26
N GLU A 135 10.97 -0.48 -6.07
CA GLU A 135 11.39 -1.85 -6.32
C GLU A 135 12.76 -1.90 -7.01
N ARG A 136 13.04 -0.97 -7.94
CA ARG A 136 14.36 -0.81 -8.55
C ARG A 136 15.43 -0.41 -7.55
N ALA A 137 15.07 0.24 -6.45
CA ALA A 137 16.01 0.65 -5.42
C ALA A 137 16.38 -0.48 -4.42
N TYR A 138 15.59 -1.55 -4.32
CA TYR A 138 15.80 -2.64 -3.36
C TYR A 138 17.23 -3.22 -3.33
N PRO A 139 17.89 -3.50 -4.48
CA PRO A 139 19.25 -4.04 -4.47
C PRO A 139 20.27 -3.14 -3.77
N HIS A 140 20.01 -1.84 -3.67
CA HIS A 140 20.88 -0.89 -2.96
C HIS A 140 20.70 -0.94 -1.44
N PHE A 141 19.64 -1.58 -0.94
CA PHE A 141 19.36 -1.73 0.48
C PHE A 141 19.68 -3.13 1.03
N ASP A 142 20.10 -4.08 0.18
CA ASP A 142 20.35 -5.48 0.60
C ASP A 142 21.37 -5.60 1.74
N SER A 143 22.38 -4.72 1.76
CA SER A 143 23.42 -4.69 2.80
C SER A 143 22.95 -4.14 4.15
N ILE A 144 21.79 -3.47 4.20
CA ILE A 144 21.25 -2.87 5.44
C ILE A 144 20.42 -3.89 6.23
N TRP A 145 19.85 -4.87 5.53
CA TRP A 145 18.90 -5.83 6.11
C TRP A 145 19.48 -7.25 6.24
N SER A 146 20.81 -7.39 6.08
CA SER A 146 21.56 -8.64 6.23
C SER A 146 21.68 -9.07 7.69
#